data_AF-A0A2N0RJN4-F1
#
_entry.id   AF-A0A2N0RJN4-F1
#
_cell.length_a   1.000
_cell.length_b   1.000
_cell.length_c   1.000
_cell.angle_alpha   90.00
_cell.angle_beta   90.00
_cell.angle_gamma   90.00
#
_symmetry.space_group_name_H-M   'P 1'
#
loop_
_entity.id
_entity.type
_entity.pdbx_description
1 polymer ?
#
loop_
_entity_poly.entity_id
_entity_poly.type
_entity_poly.pdbx_seq_one_letter_code
_entity_poly.pdbx_strand_id
1 'polypeptide(L)'
;MTLRNLTLEVLTTHSHVTTTPYNKLGGFYTTLDGLRLLQTSQVDTIKMDEIKLSDDVFEQIKDFKHRNLTKEQESLIDKLITDEEIKERYKKNGLCNKCKQPNTGHTGYFGSYCQPCNSKRFQQNFKNWTSGNHD
;
A
#
# COMPACT_ATOMS: atom_id res chain seq x y z
N MET A 1 15.04 -1.42 -73.37
CA MET A 1 15.75 -0.46 -72.51
C MET A 1 15.89 -1.10 -71.14
N THR A 2 17.12 -1.24 -70.68
CA THR A 2 17.59 -2.22 -69.71
C THR A 2 17.06 -1.96 -68.29
N LEU A 3 16.47 -2.99 -67.65
CA LEU A 3 16.16 -3.01 -66.23
C LEU A 3 17.48 -3.07 -65.43
N ARG A 4 17.68 -2.15 -64.49
CA ARG A 4 18.67 -2.31 -63.41
C ARG A 4 17.94 -2.34 -62.08
N ASN A 5 18.01 -3.51 -61.44
CA ASN A 5 17.66 -3.76 -60.05
C ASN A 5 18.57 -2.95 -59.13
N LEU A 6 18.01 -2.32 -58.10
CA LEU A 6 18.71 -1.97 -56.87
C LEU A 6 17.93 -2.58 -55.71
N THR A 7 18.55 -3.57 -55.09
CA THR A 7 18.09 -4.29 -53.91
C THR A 7 18.11 -3.37 -52.69
N LEU A 8 17.00 -3.30 -51.96
CA LEU A 8 16.92 -2.70 -50.62
C LEU A 8 17.43 -3.74 -49.61
N GLU A 9 18.56 -3.52 -48.96
CA GLU A 9 18.96 -4.31 -47.80
C GLU A 9 18.24 -3.76 -46.55
N VAL A 10 17.36 -4.59 -45.98
CA VAL A 10 16.68 -4.32 -44.71
C VAL A 10 17.57 -4.87 -43.59
N LEU A 11 18.26 -4.00 -42.85
CA LEU A 11 18.87 -4.36 -41.57
C LEU A 11 17.76 -4.41 -40.52
N THR A 12 17.24 -5.62 -40.24
CA THR A 12 16.30 -5.88 -39.16
C THR A 12 17.05 -6.04 -37.84
N THR A 13 17.10 -4.99 -37.01
CA THR A 13 17.46 -5.15 -35.59
C THR A 13 16.26 -5.73 -34.85
N HIS A 14 16.31 -7.02 -34.54
CA HIS A 14 15.32 -7.70 -33.71
C HIS A 14 15.54 -7.36 -32.24
N SER A 15 14.84 -6.34 -31.73
CA SER A 15 14.60 -6.23 -30.29
C SER A 15 13.56 -7.29 -29.91
N HIS A 16 14.01 -8.36 -29.26
CA HIS A 16 13.13 -9.38 -28.69
C HIS A 16 12.25 -8.75 -27.60
N VAL A 17 11.01 -8.42 -27.97
CA VAL A 17 9.93 -8.10 -27.04
C VAL A 17 9.48 -9.41 -26.42
N THR A 18 9.92 -9.71 -25.21
CA THR A 18 9.32 -10.77 -24.39
C THR A 18 8.07 -10.21 -23.71
N THR A 19 6.91 -10.44 -24.32
CA THR A 19 5.62 -10.23 -23.66
C THR A 19 5.39 -11.34 -22.63
N THR A 20 5.33 -10.99 -21.35
CA THR A 20 4.79 -11.89 -20.30
C THR A 20 3.29 -11.64 -20.12
N PRO A 21 2.48 -12.68 -19.82
CA PRO A 21 1.03 -12.57 -19.83
C PRO A 21 0.44 -11.99 -18.54
N TYR A 22 -0.54 -11.12 -18.76
CA TYR A 22 -1.59 -10.52 -17.91
C TYR A 22 -1.74 -10.81 -16.40
N ASN A 23 -1.93 -9.67 -15.71
CA ASN A 23 -2.45 -9.38 -14.37
C ASN A 23 -3.63 -10.24 -13.86
N LYS A 24 -3.67 -10.44 -12.52
CA LYS A 24 -4.91 -10.30 -11.73
C LYS A 24 -4.61 -9.56 -10.41
N LEU A 25 -5.03 -8.28 -10.39
CA LEU A 25 -5.30 -7.39 -9.24
C LEU A 25 -4.09 -7.06 -8.33
N GLY A 26 -3.44 -5.90 -8.35
CA GLY A 26 -3.59 -4.64 -9.06
C GLY A 26 -2.54 -3.70 -8.46
N GLY A 27 -1.54 -3.31 -9.25
CA GLY A 27 -0.45 -2.44 -8.83
C GLY A 27 0.45 -2.16 -10.02
N PHE A 28 0.37 -0.96 -10.57
CA PHE A 28 1.24 -0.51 -11.65
C PHE A 28 2.62 -0.17 -11.07
N TYR A 29 3.67 -0.81 -11.59
CA TYR A 29 5.04 -0.27 -11.52
C TYR A 29 5.43 0.12 -12.93
N THR A 30 5.37 1.41 -13.25
CA THR A 30 5.96 1.94 -14.47
C THR A 30 7.47 1.99 -14.29
N THR A 31 8.19 1.42 -15.25
CA THR A 31 9.64 1.47 -15.39
C THR A 31 10.15 2.91 -15.32
N LEU A 32 11.24 3.09 -14.56
CA LEU A 32 12.02 4.31 -14.44
C LEU A 32 12.70 4.61 -15.78
N ASP A 33 12.03 5.34 -16.68
CA ASP A 33 12.69 6.14 -17.71
C ASP A 33 11.78 7.30 -18.09
N GLY A 34 12.12 8.49 -17.59
CA GLY A 34 11.42 9.74 -17.93
C GLY A 34 11.07 10.63 -16.74
N LEU A 35 11.99 10.88 -15.81
CA LEU A 35 11.81 11.94 -14.82
C LEU A 35 12.08 13.32 -15.45
N ARG A 36 11.20 13.78 -16.34
CA ARG A 36 11.11 15.20 -16.67
C ARG A 36 10.11 15.82 -15.70
N LEU A 37 10.66 16.55 -14.73
CA LEU A 37 9.95 17.35 -13.74
C LEU A 37 8.86 18.21 -14.40
N LEU A 38 7.60 17.78 -14.26
CA LEU A 38 6.47 18.70 -14.20
C LEU A 38 6.07 18.79 -12.73
N GLN A 39 6.52 19.88 -12.09
CA GLN A 39 5.93 20.39 -10.87
C GLN A 39 4.47 20.78 -11.17
N THR A 40 3.56 19.82 -11.08
CA THR A 40 2.17 20.12 -10.80
C THR A 40 1.96 19.81 -9.33
N SER A 41 1.87 20.89 -8.54
CA SER A 41 1.23 20.89 -7.23
C SER A 41 -0.01 19.98 -7.27
N GLN A 42 -0.09 19.02 -6.35
CA GLN A 42 -1.04 17.90 -6.31
C GLN A 42 -0.72 16.73 -7.25
N VAL A 43 0.44 16.08 -7.06
CA VAL A 43 0.29 14.65 -6.80
C VAL A 43 -0.37 14.59 -5.44
N ASP A 44 -1.67 14.34 -5.41
CA ASP A 44 -2.29 13.82 -4.20
C ASP A 44 -1.62 12.46 -3.96
N THR A 45 -0.42 12.47 -3.36
CA THR A 45 -0.01 11.39 -2.48
C THR A 45 -1.25 11.16 -1.67
N ILE A 46 -1.88 9.99 -1.82
CA ILE A 46 -2.94 9.55 -0.93
C ILE A 46 -2.34 9.82 0.44
N LYS A 47 -2.76 10.95 1.04
CA LYS A 47 -2.47 11.24 2.41
C LYS A 47 -3.33 10.21 3.06
N MET A 48 -2.67 9.09 3.32
CA MET A 48 -3.15 8.01 4.12
C MET A 48 -3.19 8.64 5.50
N ASP A 49 -4.18 9.53 5.68
CA ASP A 49 -4.29 10.39 6.83
C ASP A 49 -4.28 9.44 8.01
N GLU A 50 -3.31 9.64 8.89
CA GLU A 50 -3.08 8.78 10.02
C GLU A 50 -4.27 8.95 10.96
N ILE A 51 -5.34 8.21 10.72
CA ILE A 51 -6.51 8.19 11.57
C ILE A 51 -6.09 7.55 12.89
N LYS A 52 -5.69 8.40 13.84
CA LYS A 52 -5.21 8.05 15.17
C LYS A 52 -6.29 8.37 16.18
N LEU A 53 -6.55 7.41 17.06
CA LEU A 53 -7.27 7.66 18.30
C LEU A 53 -6.42 8.57 19.20
N SER A 54 -7.06 9.38 20.04
CA SER A 54 -6.33 10.09 21.09
C SER A 54 -5.70 9.08 22.06
N ASP A 55 -4.58 9.46 22.68
CA ASP A 55 -3.91 8.59 23.64
C ASP A 55 -4.83 8.21 24.81
N ASP A 56 -5.70 9.12 25.26
CA ASP A 56 -6.67 8.85 26.34
C ASP A 56 -7.71 7.78 25.96
N VAL A 57 -8.19 7.79 24.70
CA VAL A 57 -9.11 6.77 24.20
C VAL A 57 -8.38 5.44 24.07
N PHE A 58 -7.15 5.46 23.54
CA PHE A 58 -6.32 4.27 23.40
C PHE A 58 -6.09 3.59 24.76
N GLU A 59 -5.68 4.34 25.79
CA GLU A 59 -5.39 3.79 27.12
C GLU A 59 -6.61 3.14 27.77
N GLN A 60 -7.82 3.65 27.50
CA GLN A 60 -9.07 3.07 28.01
C GLN A 60 -9.44 1.73 27.36
N ILE A 61 -9.08 1.52 26.10
CA ILE A 61 -9.54 0.35 25.32
C ILE A 61 -8.42 -0.63 24.95
N LYS A 62 -7.14 -0.31 25.19
CA LYS A 62 -5.98 -1.11 24.74
C LYS A 62 -6.01 -2.57 25.21
N ASP A 63 -6.59 -2.83 26.39
CA ASP A 63 -6.62 -4.15 27.02
C ASP A 63 -7.91 -4.93 26.70
N PHE A 64 -8.84 -4.33 25.96
CA PHE A 64 -10.08 -4.99 25.59
C PHE A 64 -9.84 -6.05 24.51
N LYS A 65 -10.39 -7.24 24.75
CA LYS A 65 -10.39 -8.31 23.75
C LYS A 65 -11.49 -8.01 22.73
N HIS A 66 -11.14 -7.34 21.62
CA HIS A 66 -12.09 -6.97 20.55
C HIS A 66 -12.97 -8.15 20.05
N ARG A 67 -12.47 -9.39 20.10
CA ARG A 67 -13.23 -10.60 19.72
C ARG A 67 -14.30 -11.01 20.74
N ASN A 68 -14.15 -10.60 21.99
CA ASN A 68 -14.96 -11.00 23.14
C ASN A 68 -15.30 -9.78 24.00
N LEU A 69 -15.94 -8.76 23.41
CA LEU A 69 -16.37 -7.57 24.14
C LEU A 69 -17.62 -7.87 24.98
N THR A 70 -17.69 -7.28 26.17
CA THR A 70 -18.92 -7.22 26.97
C THR A 70 -19.81 -6.09 26.48
N LYS A 71 -21.11 -6.12 26.82
CA LYS A 71 -22.07 -5.07 26.41
C LYS A 71 -21.66 -3.70 26.96
N GLU A 72 -21.09 -3.67 28.16
CA GLU A 72 -20.59 -2.46 28.80
C GLU A 72 -19.36 -1.91 28.05
N GLN A 73 -18.44 -2.78 27.64
CA GLN A 73 -17.28 -2.39 26.83
C GLN A 73 -17.70 -1.89 25.45
N GLU A 74 -18.65 -2.55 24.78
CA GLU A 74 -19.20 -2.09 23.51
C GLU A 74 -19.82 -0.70 23.64
N SER A 75 -20.64 -0.48 24.67
CA SER A 75 -21.23 0.84 24.93
C SER A 75 -20.18 1.92 25.21
N LEU A 76 -19.08 1.58 25.89
CA LEU A 76 -17.98 2.51 26.12
C LEU A 76 -17.27 2.86 24.81
N ILE A 77 -16.98 1.86 23.96
CA ILE A 77 -16.36 2.06 22.65
C ILE A 77 -17.24 2.94 21.77
N ASP A 78 -18.55 2.69 21.73
CA ASP A 78 -19.51 3.47 20.95
C ASP A 78 -19.57 4.95 21.39
N LYS A 79 -19.25 5.25 22.65
CA LYS A 79 -19.16 6.62 23.18
C LYS A 79 -17.80 7.27 22.91
N LEU A 80 -16.71 6.50 22.99
CA LEU A 80 -15.35 7.02 22.85
C LEU A 80 -14.96 7.24 21.39
N ILE A 81 -15.42 6.38 20.48
CA ILE A 81 -15.09 6.43 19.06
C ILE A 81 -16.32 6.86 18.28
N THR A 82 -16.38 8.14 17.93
CA THR A 82 -17.50 8.72 17.17
C THR A 82 -17.47 8.40 15.68
N ASP A 83 -16.28 8.08 15.15
CA ASP A 83 -16.13 7.69 13.76
C ASP A 83 -16.52 6.23 13.56
N GLU A 84 -17.61 6.02 12.80
CA GLU A 84 -18.18 4.70 12.54
C GLU A 84 -17.17 3.76 11.86
N GLU A 85 -16.33 4.26 10.96
CA GLU A 85 -15.37 3.45 10.23
C GLU A 85 -14.23 2.96 11.15
N ILE A 86 -13.67 3.85 11.97
CA ILE A 86 -12.67 3.50 12.99
C ILE A 86 -13.25 2.47 13.95
N LYS A 87 -14.48 2.70 14.40
CA LYS A 87 -15.18 1.86 15.37
C LYS A 87 -15.37 0.44 14.84
N GLU A 88 -15.87 0.29 13.62
CA GLU A 88 -16.04 -1.01 12.97
C GLU A 88 -14.70 -1.72 12.75
N ARG A 89 -13.67 -0.99 12.30
CA ARG A 89 -12.31 -1.56 12.15
C ARG A 89 -11.75 -2.05 13.48
N TYR A 90 -11.96 -1.30 14.56
CA TYR A 90 -11.55 -1.71 15.91
C TYR A 90 -12.27 -2.98 16.36
N LYS A 91 -13.61 -3.02 16.26
CA LYS A 91 -14.41 -4.19 16.67
C LYS A 91 -14.01 -5.42 15.87
N LYS A 92 -13.72 -5.26 14.57
CA LYS A 92 -13.36 -6.36 13.67
C LYS A 92 -11.93 -6.86 13.84
N ASN A 93 -10.95 -5.97 13.92
CA ASN A 93 -9.52 -6.31 13.78
C ASN A 93 -8.66 -5.93 15.00
N GLY A 94 -9.22 -5.22 15.98
CA GLY A 94 -8.51 -4.67 17.13
C GLY A 94 -7.51 -3.57 16.76
N LEU A 95 -6.69 -3.18 17.74
CA LEU A 95 -5.66 -2.16 17.59
C LEU A 95 -4.31 -2.77 17.22
N CYS A 96 -3.50 -1.98 16.51
CA CYS A 96 -2.08 -2.26 16.33
C CYS A 96 -1.32 -1.88 17.61
N ASN A 97 -0.56 -2.82 18.16
CA ASN A 97 0.28 -2.61 19.33
C ASN A 97 1.46 -1.63 19.10
N LYS A 98 1.82 -1.34 17.85
CA LYS A 98 2.95 -0.46 17.50
C LYS A 98 2.54 0.99 17.31
N CYS A 99 1.49 1.23 16.53
CA CYS A 99 1.08 2.59 16.15
C CYS A 99 -0.23 3.04 16.78
N LYS A 100 -0.88 2.19 17.59
CA LYS A 100 -2.14 2.48 18.30
C LYS A 100 -3.36 2.72 17.40
N GLN A 101 -3.23 2.52 16.08
CA GLN A 101 -4.35 2.65 15.14
C GLN A 101 -5.12 1.34 15.00
N PRO A 102 -6.43 1.37 14.67
CA PRO A 102 -7.16 0.18 14.30
C PRO A 102 -6.49 -0.56 13.13
N ASN A 103 -6.47 -1.88 13.20
CA ASN A 103 -5.93 -2.69 12.13
C ASN A 103 -6.86 -2.63 10.89
N THR A 104 -6.24 -2.54 9.72
CA THR A 104 -6.92 -2.37 8.43
C THR A 104 -7.58 -3.67 7.95
N GLY A 105 -7.08 -4.82 8.41
CA GLY A 105 -7.68 -6.11 8.08
C GLY A 105 -7.24 -7.21 9.02
N HIS A 106 -7.98 -8.32 9.00
CA HIS A 106 -7.56 -9.56 9.63
C HIS A 106 -6.92 -10.45 8.55
N THR A 107 -5.63 -10.73 8.69
CA THR A 107 -4.90 -11.62 7.80
C THR A 107 -4.84 -13.01 8.40
N GLY A 108 -6.00 -13.66 8.56
CA GLY A 108 -6.15 -15.07 8.98
C GLY A 108 -5.08 -15.58 9.96
N TYR A 109 -4.23 -16.51 9.48
CA TYR A 109 -3.14 -17.16 10.23
C TYR A 109 -2.12 -16.19 10.87
N PHE A 110 -1.93 -15.00 10.31
CA PHE A 110 -0.90 -14.04 10.72
C PHE A 110 -1.42 -12.95 11.68
N GLY A 111 -2.68 -13.02 12.10
CA GLY A 111 -3.26 -12.04 13.02
C GLY A 111 -3.77 -10.77 12.30
N SER A 112 -3.68 -9.62 12.95
CA SER A 112 -4.23 -8.36 12.43
C SER A 112 -3.19 -7.58 11.62
N TYR A 113 -3.60 -7.04 10.47
CA TYR A 113 -2.77 -6.30 9.54
C TYR A 113 -2.91 -4.79 9.75
N CYS A 114 -1.79 -4.14 10.09
CA CYS A 114 -1.71 -2.68 10.22
C CYS A 114 -1.07 -2.08 8.97
N GLN A 115 -1.87 -1.56 8.05
CA GLN A 115 -1.38 -0.94 6.82
C GLN A 115 -0.46 0.29 7.07
N PRO A 116 -0.71 1.20 8.05
CA PRO A 116 0.21 2.28 8.37
C PRO A 116 1.62 1.79 8.75
N CYS A 117 1.72 0.79 9.63
CA CYS A 117 3.00 0.22 10.02
C CYS A 117 3.73 -0.46 8.85
N ASN A 118 2.99 -1.18 8.01
CA ASN A 118 3.58 -1.84 6.85
C ASN A 118 4.05 -0.83 5.81
N SER A 119 3.26 0.22 5.55
CA SER A 119 3.63 1.32 4.66
C SER A 119 4.96 1.96 5.11
N LYS A 120 5.08 2.30 6.39
CA LYS A 120 6.31 2.85 6.97
C LYS A 120 7.50 1.89 6.81
N ARG A 121 7.30 0.58 7.04
CA ARG A 121 8.34 -0.44 6.86
C ARG A 121 8.81 -0.52 5.40
N PHE A 122 7.88 -0.52 4.44
CA PHE A 122 8.23 -0.56 3.02
C PHE A 122 8.99 0.69 2.60
N GLN A 123 8.54 1.88 3.00
CA GLN A 123 9.24 3.14 2.74
C GLN A 123 10.68 3.13 3.27
N GLN A 124 10.92 2.53 4.44
CA GLN A 124 12.27 2.37 4.98
C GLN A 124 13.11 1.39 4.17
N ASN A 125 12.53 0.24 3.77
CA ASN A 125 13.24 -0.75 2.96
C ASN A 125 13.63 -0.21 1.57
N PHE A 126 12.78 0.61 0.94
CA PHE A 126 13.09 1.24 -0.34
C PHE A 126 14.35 2.11 -0.28
N LYS A 127 14.62 2.78 0.85
CA LYS A 127 15.85 3.57 1.01
C LYS A 127 17.12 2.72 1.00
N ASN A 128 17.00 1.45 1.38
CA ASN A 128 18.11 0.50 1.43
C ASN A 128 18.19 -0.37 0.17
N TRP A 129 17.34 -0.12 -0.84
CA TRP A 129 17.33 -0.89 -2.08
C TRP A 129 18.44 -0.40 -3.00
N THR A 130 19.54 -1.16 -3.09
CA THR A 130 20.53 -1.03 -4.16
C THR A 130 20.16 -2.02 -5.27
N SER A 131 19.95 -1.54 -6.50
CA SER A 131 19.47 -2.38 -7.61
C SER A 131 20.45 -3.48 -8.05
N GLY A 132 21.69 -3.46 -7.57
CA GLY A 132 22.67 -4.55 -7.77
C GLY A 132 23.01 -4.87 -9.22
N ASN A 133 22.43 -4.17 -10.19
CA ASN A 133 22.77 -4.29 -11.60
C ASN A 133 24.15 -3.66 -11.77
N HIS A 134 25.17 -4.52 -11.77
CA HIS A 134 26.46 -4.24 -12.33
C HIS A 134 26.38 -4.54 -13.83
N ASP A 135 26.66 -3.53 -14.64
CA ASP A 135 26.81 -3.63 -16.10
C ASP A 135 28.04 -4.47 -16.49
#